data_AF-A0A3C1A0G5-F1
#
_entry.id   AF-A0A3C1A0G5-F1
#
_cell.length_a   1.000
_cell.length_b   1.000
_cell.length_c   1.000
_cell.angle_alpha   90.00
_cell.angle_beta   90.00
_cell.angle_gamma   90.00
#
_symmetry.space_group_name_H-M   'P 1'
#
loop_
_entity.id
_entity.type
_entity.pdbx_description
1 polymer ?
#
loop_
_entity_poly.entity_id
_entity_poly.type
_entity_poly.pdbx_seq_one_letter_code
_entity_poly.pdbx_strand_id
1 'polypeptide(L)'
;MDANKRTEPGETMTREEILQLLEKAGPVGTVHHRDFIDFVLLLDRQQKVNGQWITVQQPYMTIDGRIAMACRDHANQGRKLDFHDPQVIENSELRLTLRVTVESEIYGRRHGIASSRLDAGGSPFERGHPWEVAETSATGRALGAMGYGLLPRTGLVSAEEVILVTHDEVTPVTDGRGPKTRLPETPQPSGDGRRPRKHRTTSYQREQIVTMYATVHDVERDEARKQVEALFGQRFGHAMERASYDEGSKVIAELLPQWNKKRKGAAA
;
A
#
# COMPACT_ATOMS: atom_id res chain seq x y z
N MET A 1 3.35 -15.13 -31.19
CA MET A 1 4.67 -14.56 -30.82
C MET A 1 4.75 -14.60 -29.31
N ASP A 2 5.51 -15.57 -28.83
CA ASP A 2 5.60 -15.97 -27.43
C ASP A 2 6.35 -14.94 -26.59
N ALA A 3 5.61 -14.19 -25.76
CA ALA A 3 6.16 -13.26 -24.77
C ALA A 3 6.12 -13.87 -23.36
N ASN A 4 6.44 -15.16 -23.24
CA ASN A 4 6.58 -15.85 -21.97
C ASN A 4 8.06 -16.04 -21.66
N LYS A 5 8.78 -14.92 -21.51
CA LYS A 5 10.07 -14.93 -20.86
C LYS A 5 9.78 -15.23 -19.39
N ARG A 6 9.96 -16.50 -19.01
CA ARG A 6 9.92 -16.92 -17.61
C ARG A 6 11.12 -16.23 -16.96
N THR A 7 10.87 -15.27 -16.08
CA THR A 7 11.88 -14.80 -15.15
C THR A 7 12.28 -15.99 -14.28
N GLU A 8 13.58 -16.27 -14.23
CA GLU A 8 14.13 -17.29 -13.34
C GLU A 8 13.80 -16.90 -11.87
N PRO A 9 13.64 -17.87 -10.96
CA PRO A 9 13.36 -17.57 -9.55
C PRO A 9 14.46 -16.67 -8.96
N GLY A 10 14.11 -15.41 -8.67
CA GLY A 10 15.03 -14.39 -8.13
C GLY A 10 15.43 -13.27 -9.10
N GLU A 11 15.02 -13.33 -10.36
CA GLU A 11 15.22 -12.22 -11.31
C GLU A 11 14.18 -11.12 -11.08
N THR A 12 14.66 -9.93 -10.70
CA THR A 12 13.81 -8.76 -10.45
C THR A 12 13.41 -8.13 -11.78
N MET A 13 12.12 -7.86 -11.97
CA MET A 13 11.60 -7.28 -13.21
C MET A 13 12.30 -5.93 -13.48
N THR A 14 12.87 -5.81 -14.67
CA THR A 14 13.65 -4.63 -15.05
C THR A 14 12.75 -3.43 -15.30
N ARG A 15 13.33 -2.22 -15.23
CA ARG A 15 12.59 -0.97 -15.53
C ARG A 15 12.06 -0.96 -16.96
N GLU A 16 12.81 -1.50 -17.91
CA GLU A 16 12.42 -1.65 -19.31
C GLU A 16 11.22 -2.59 -19.47
N GLU A 17 11.18 -3.70 -18.73
CA GLU A 17 10.03 -4.61 -18.73
C GLU A 17 8.78 -3.96 -18.11
N ILE A 18 8.96 -3.15 -17.05
CA ILE A 18 7.87 -2.33 -16.50
C ILE A 18 7.35 -1.39 -17.58
N LEU A 19 8.23 -0.63 -18.25
CA LEU A 19 7.83 0.30 -19.31
C LEU A 19 7.04 -0.39 -20.42
N GLN A 20 7.49 -1.56 -20.89
CA GLN A 20 6.78 -2.33 -21.92
C GLN A 20 5.38 -2.76 -21.44
N LEU A 21 5.22 -3.10 -20.16
CA LEU A 21 3.90 -3.40 -19.59
C LEU A 21 3.01 -2.15 -19.52
N LEU A 22 3.58 -1.01 -19.13
CA LEU A 22 2.86 0.28 -19.08
C LEU A 22 2.44 0.73 -20.48
N GLU A 23 3.25 0.47 -21.52
CA GLU A 23 2.88 0.75 -22.91
C GLU A 23 1.73 -0.15 -23.38
N LYS A 24 1.75 -1.43 -23.02
CA LYS A 24 0.66 -2.36 -23.33
C LYS A 24 -0.65 -2.02 -22.63
N ALA A 25 -0.60 -1.35 -21.47
CA ALA A 25 -1.79 -0.87 -20.78
C ALA A 25 -2.57 0.17 -21.62
N GLY A 26 -1.88 0.87 -22.52
CA GLY A 26 -2.45 1.92 -23.36
C GLY A 26 -2.73 3.23 -22.59
N PRO A 27 -3.21 4.26 -23.30
CA PRO A 27 -3.63 5.51 -22.69
C PRO A 27 -4.97 5.38 -21.95
N VAL A 28 -5.19 6.26 -20.98
CA VAL A 28 -6.51 6.53 -20.37
C VAL A 28 -6.79 8.01 -20.60
N GLY A 29 -7.78 8.32 -21.44
CA GLY A 29 -8.04 9.69 -21.84
C GLY A 29 -6.84 10.28 -22.58
N THR A 30 -6.26 11.33 -22.01
CA THR A 30 -5.13 12.09 -22.57
C THR A 30 -3.77 11.71 -21.99
N VAL A 31 -3.70 10.74 -21.07
CA VAL A 31 -2.47 10.38 -20.36
C VAL A 31 -2.06 8.93 -20.59
N HIS A 32 -0.77 8.63 -20.49
CA HIS A 32 -0.25 7.26 -20.61
C HIS A 32 0.27 6.74 -19.26
N HIS A 33 0.05 5.45 -18.99
CA HIS A 33 0.55 4.79 -17.77
C HIS A 33 2.07 4.94 -17.59
N ARG A 34 2.84 4.95 -18.69
CA ARG A 34 4.30 5.10 -18.67
C ARG A 34 4.77 6.44 -18.09
N ASP A 35 3.95 7.48 -18.17
CA ASP A 35 4.27 8.81 -17.65
C ASP A 35 4.26 8.83 -16.11
N PHE A 36 3.76 7.75 -15.49
CA PHE A 36 3.62 7.57 -14.04
C PHE A 36 4.42 6.36 -13.53
N ILE A 37 5.48 5.96 -14.25
CA ILE A 37 6.29 4.79 -13.87
C ILE A 37 6.86 4.88 -12.44
N ASP A 38 7.17 6.08 -11.95
CA ASP A 38 7.73 6.27 -10.61
C ASP A 38 6.73 5.94 -9.48
N PHE A 39 5.45 5.76 -9.82
CA PHE A 39 4.39 5.29 -8.92
C PHE A 39 4.13 3.79 -9.02
N VAL A 40 4.95 3.05 -9.77
CA VAL A 40 4.82 1.60 -9.92
C VAL A 40 5.73 0.90 -8.92
N LEU A 41 5.15 0.07 -8.07
CA LEU A 41 5.85 -0.82 -7.16
C LEU A 41 5.83 -2.24 -7.71
N LEU A 42 6.88 -3.02 -7.43
CA LEU A 42 6.87 -4.47 -7.67
C LEU A 42 6.41 -5.15 -6.39
N LEU A 43 5.31 -5.87 -6.47
CA LEU A 43 4.78 -6.68 -5.38
C LEU A 43 5.13 -8.14 -5.63
N ASP A 44 5.72 -8.79 -4.65
CA ASP A 44 5.88 -10.24 -4.68
C ASP A 44 4.52 -10.90 -4.51
N ARG A 45 4.25 -11.94 -5.29
CA ARG A 45 3.03 -12.74 -5.20
C ARG A 45 3.38 -14.21 -5.23
N GLN A 46 2.87 -14.98 -4.27
CA GLN A 46 2.94 -16.42 -4.33
C GLN A 46 1.92 -16.94 -5.35
N GLN A 47 2.41 -17.69 -6.33
CA GLN A 47 1.56 -18.32 -7.34
C GLN A 47 1.88 -19.81 -7.40
N LYS A 48 0.84 -20.65 -7.38
CA LYS A 48 1.00 -22.09 -7.59
C LYS A 48 1.04 -22.39 -9.09
N VAL A 49 2.18 -22.87 -9.57
CA VAL A 49 2.40 -23.27 -10.97
C VAL A 49 2.86 -24.72 -10.98
N ASN A 50 2.12 -25.58 -11.69
CA ASN A 50 2.42 -27.02 -11.77
C ASN A 50 2.58 -27.71 -10.40
N GLY A 51 1.79 -27.30 -9.41
CA GLY A 51 1.83 -27.87 -8.06
C GLY A 51 2.90 -27.27 -7.14
N GLN A 52 3.81 -26.45 -7.65
CA GLN A 52 4.86 -25.78 -6.87
C GLN A 52 4.50 -24.31 -6.62
N TRP A 53 4.82 -23.81 -5.43
CA TRP A 53 4.73 -22.39 -5.12
C TRP A 53 5.95 -21.68 -5.65
N ILE A 54 5.72 -20.66 -6.48
CA ILE A 54 6.75 -19.76 -6.98
C ILE A 54 6.39 -18.33 -6.59
N THR A 55 7.40 -17.53 -6.23
CA THR A 55 7.25 -16.09 -6.08
C THR A 55 7.35 -15.44 -7.45
N VAL A 56 6.31 -14.73 -7.86
CA VAL A 56 6.29 -13.91 -9.08
C VAL A 56 6.19 -12.44 -8.69
N GLN A 57 6.97 -11.59 -9.36
CA GLN A 57 6.82 -10.15 -9.21
C GLN A 57 5.70 -9.63 -10.09
N GLN A 58 4.81 -8.85 -9.50
CA GLN A 58 3.68 -8.24 -10.18
C GLN A 58 3.78 -6.72 -10.02
N PRO A 59 3.90 -5.94 -11.11
CA PRO A 59 3.88 -4.48 -11.01
C PRO A 59 2.51 -4.02 -10.53
N TYR A 60 2.51 -2.95 -9.76
CA TYR A 60 1.32 -2.37 -9.16
C TYR A 60 1.42 -0.85 -9.18
N MET A 61 0.43 -0.19 -9.79
CA MET A 61 0.30 1.27 -9.70
C MET A 61 -0.29 1.64 -8.34
N THR A 62 0.44 2.43 -7.56
CA THR A 62 -0.02 2.94 -6.26
C THR A 62 -1.26 3.80 -6.39
N ILE A 63 -1.98 3.99 -5.28
CA ILE A 63 -3.14 4.88 -5.25
C ILE A 63 -2.74 6.31 -5.60
N ASP A 64 -1.59 6.78 -5.10
CA ASP A 64 -1.01 8.07 -5.47
C ASP A 64 -0.80 8.20 -6.98
N GLY A 65 -0.29 7.15 -7.63
CA GLY A 65 -0.15 7.10 -9.09
C GLY A 65 -1.50 7.19 -9.81
N ARG A 66 -2.52 6.50 -9.31
CA ARG A 66 -3.90 6.57 -9.86
C ARG A 66 -4.49 7.97 -9.71
N ILE A 67 -4.31 8.60 -8.56
CA ILE A 67 -4.78 9.96 -8.29
C ILE A 67 -4.05 10.95 -9.21
N ALA A 68 -2.72 10.87 -9.28
CA ALA A 68 -1.91 11.73 -10.15
C ALA A 68 -2.31 11.60 -11.63
N MET A 69 -2.55 10.37 -12.08
CA MET A 69 -3.01 10.09 -13.44
C MET A 69 -4.40 10.68 -13.70
N ALA A 70 -5.35 10.47 -12.79
CA ALA A 70 -6.70 11.01 -12.91
C ALA A 70 -6.72 12.55 -12.92
N CYS A 71 -6.00 13.17 -11.99
CA CYS A 71 -5.88 14.63 -11.90
C CYS A 71 -5.22 15.22 -13.14
N ARG A 72 -4.15 14.60 -13.67
CA ARG A 72 -3.47 15.07 -14.89
C ARG A 72 -4.40 15.00 -16.10
N ASP A 73 -5.11 13.90 -16.27
CA ASP A 73 -6.04 13.72 -17.39
C ASP A 73 -7.17 14.75 -17.39
N HIS A 74 -7.77 14.99 -16.21
CA HIS A 74 -8.81 16.01 -16.06
C HIS A 74 -8.27 17.42 -16.28
N ALA A 75 -7.09 17.74 -15.75
CA ALA A 75 -6.45 19.04 -15.94
C ALA A 75 -6.14 19.31 -17.41
N ASN A 76 -5.62 18.32 -18.15
CA ASN A 76 -5.35 18.43 -19.59
C ASN A 76 -6.62 18.75 -20.40
N GLN A 77 -7.78 18.31 -19.92
CA GLN A 77 -9.07 18.48 -20.60
C GLN A 77 -9.89 19.66 -20.04
N GLY A 78 -9.38 20.37 -19.02
CA GLY A 78 -10.14 21.43 -18.34
C GLY A 78 -11.44 20.94 -17.69
N ARG A 79 -11.46 19.69 -17.21
CA ARG A 79 -12.62 19.01 -16.63
C ARG A 79 -12.49 18.83 -15.13
N LYS A 80 -13.63 18.72 -14.45
CA LYS A 80 -13.67 18.53 -13.00
C LYS A 80 -13.60 17.05 -12.60
N LEU A 81 -12.87 16.78 -11.51
CA LEU A 81 -12.81 15.51 -10.81
C LEU A 81 -13.09 15.76 -9.33
N ASP A 82 -14.14 15.15 -8.80
CA ASP A 82 -14.56 15.29 -7.41
C ASP A 82 -14.43 13.97 -6.65
N PHE A 83 -13.79 14.02 -5.49
CA PHE A 83 -13.76 12.94 -4.51
C PHE A 83 -14.76 13.27 -3.42
N HIS A 84 -15.78 12.43 -3.25
CA HIS A 84 -16.80 12.62 -2.22
C HIS A 84 -16.39 11.96 -0.92
N ASP A 85 -16.93 12.45 0.20
CA ASP A 85 -16.67 11.89 1.52
C ASP A 85 -16.95 10.38 1.59
N PRO A 86 -16.09 9.59 2.26
CA PRO A 86 -16.31 8.17 2.45
C PRO A 86 -17.62 7.89 3.19
N GLN A 87 -18.40 6.93 2.69
CA GLN A 87 -19.61 6.44 3.32
C GLN A 87 -19.32 5.15 4.09
N VAL A 88 -19.66 5.13 5.37
CA VAL A 88 -19.54 3.92 6.20
C VAL A 88 -20.65 2.96 5.82
N ILE A 89 -20.29 1.78 5.31
CA ILE A 89 -21.22 0.67 5.08
C ILE A 89 -21.30 -0.21 6.34
N GLU A 90 -20.14 -0.48 6.95
CA GLU A 90 -20.04 -1.30 8.16
C GLU A 90 -18.95 -0.71 9.06
N ASN A 91 -19.21 -0.68 10.37
CA ASN A 91 -18.22 -0.35 11.38
C ASN A 91 -18.49 -1.22 12.61
N SER A 92 -17.83 -2.38 12.66
CA SER A 92 -17.91 -3.36 13.74
C SER A 92 -16.55 -3.57 14.38
N GLU A 93 -16.49 -4.31 15.49
CA GLU A 93 -15.21 -4.67 16.14
C GLU A 93 -14.30 -5.53 15.26
N LEU A 94 -14.86 -6.18 14.23
CA LEU A 94 -14.13 -7.10 13.35
C LEU A 94 -13.80 -6.45 12.00
N ARG A 95 -14.62 -5.51 11.54
CA ARG A 95 -14.55 -4.99 10.18
C ARG A 95 -15.00 -3.54 10.07
N LEU A 96 -14.25 -2.76 9.28
CA LEU A 96 -14.66 -1.45 8.79
C LEU A 96 -14.80 -1.54 7.27
N THR A 97 -15.98 -1.27 6.74
CA THR A 97 -16.24 -1.24 5.30
C THR A 97 -16.65 0.16 4.87
N LEU A 98 -15.90 0.73 3.93
CA LEU A 98 -16.15 2.07 3.38
C LEU A 98 -16.51 1.98 1.90
N ARG A 99 -17.36 2.91 1.47
CA ARG A 99 -17.62 3.22 0.07
C ARG A 99 -17.12 4.62 -0.23
N VAL A 100 -16.23 4.75 -1.20
CA VAL A 100 -15.82 6.05 -1.74
C VAL A 100 -16.47 6.25 -3.10
N THR A 101 -16.96 7.46 -3.36
CA THR A 101 -17.49 7.86 -4.67
C THR A 101 -16.54 8.86 -5.31
N VAL A 102 -16.21 8.61 -6.57
CA VAL A 102 -15.47 9.56 -7.42
C VAL A 102 -16.38 9.96 -8.59
N GLU A 103 -16.48 11.25 -8.84
CA GLU A 103 -17.28 11.83 -9.91
C GLU A 103 -16.38 12.55 -10.90
N SER A 104 -16.37 12.05 -12.13
CA SER A 104 -15.60 12.58 -13.25
C SER A 104 -16.56 13.16 -14.28
N GLU A 105 -16.29 14.37 -14.76
CA GLU A 105 -17.05 14.91 -15.90
C GLU A 105 -16.78 14.14 -17.21
N ILE A 106 -15.68 13.39 -17.28
CA ILE A 106 -15.27 12.62 -18.47
C ILE A 106 -15.88 11.22 -18.44
N TYR A 107 -15.82 10.55 -17.30
CA TYR A 107 -16.17 9.12 -17.15
C TYR A 107 -17.43 8.86 -16.32
N GLY A 108 -18.07 9.93 -15.85
CA GLY A 108 -19.23 9.89 -14.97
C GLY A 108 -18.88 9.48 -13.54
N ARG A 109 -19.88 8.97 -12.83
CA ARG A 109 -19.77 8.58 -11.42
C ARG A 109 -19.36 7.12 -11.28
N ARG A 110 -18.36 6.85 -10.44
CA ARG A 110 -17.96 5.50 -10.01
C ARG A 110 -17.84 5.44 -8.49
N HIS A 111 -17.92 4.23 -7.97
CA HIS A 111 -17.69 3.98 -6.55
C HIS A 111 -16.77 2.79 -6.38
N GLY A 112 -16.00 2.80 -5.30
CA GLY A 112 -15.23 1.67 -4.83
C GLY A 112 -15.66 1.33 -3.42
N ILE A 113 -15.63 0.04 -3.10
CA ILE A 113 -15.94 -0.48 -1.77
C ILE A 113 -14.73 -1.28 -1.31
N ALA A 114 -14.26 -1.01 -0.10
CA ALA A 114 -13.20 -1.79 0.50
C ALA A 114 -13.45 -1.98 1.99
N SER A 115 -12.92 -3.08 2.52
CA SER A 115 -13.03 -3.44 3.92
C SER A 115 -11.64 -3.54 4.52
N SER A 116 -11.52 -3.07 5.75
CA SER A 116 -10.39 -3.32 6.62
C SER A 116 -10.79 -4.32 7.71
N ARG A 117 -9.96 -5.32 7.96
CA ARG A 117 -10.09 -6.29 9.06
C ARG A 117 -9.42 -5.75 10.32
N LEU A 118 -10.20 -5.64 11.40
CA LEU A 118 -9.71 -5.18 12.71
C LEU A 118 -9.29 -6.34 13.63
N ASP A 119 -9.60 -7.58 13.23
CA ASP A 119 -9.32 -8.79 14.00
C ASP A 119 -7.93 -9.39 13.71
N ALA A 120 -7.68 -10.58 14.27
CA ALA A 120 -6.42 -11.28 14.08
C ALA A 120 -6.09 -11.58 12.60
N GLY A 121 -7.10 -11.62 11.73
CA GLY A 121 -6.96 -11.87 10.29
C GLY A 121 -6.65 -10.63 9.44
N GLY A 122 -6.55 -9.44 10.04
CA GLY A 122 -6.03 -8.23 9.40
C GLY A 122 -4.53 -8.06 9.58
N SER A 123 -3.88 -7.38 8.64
CA SER A 123 -2.46 -7.06 8.81
C SER A 123 -2.23 -6.12 10.02
N PRO A 124 -1.03 -6.11 10.65
CA PRO A 124 -0.76 -5.18 11.73
C PRO A 124 -0.97 -3.70 11.36
N PHE A 125 -0.72 -3.34 10.10
CA PHE A 125 -0.96 -1.99 9.59
C PHE A 125 -2.46 -1.71 9.43
N GLU A 126 -3.19 -2.63 8.82
CA GLU A 126 -4.64 -2.56 8.63
C GLU A 126 -5.40 -2.43 9.95
N ARG A 127 -4.97 -3.15 11.00
CA ARG A 127 -5.53 -2.99 12.36
C ARG A 127 -5.21 -1.64 13.01
N GLY A 128 -4.05 -1.06 12.71
CA GLY A 128 -3.62 0.22 13.27
C GLY A 128 -4.28 1.42 12.59
N HIS A 129 -4.56 1.29 11.29
CA HIS A 129 -5.05 2.37 10.43
C HIS A 129 -6.25 1.91 9.56
N PRO A 130 -7.32 1.37 10.17
CA PRO A 130 -8.39 0.71 9.41
C PRO A 130 -9.13 1.67 8.48
N TRP A 131 -9.33 2.92 8.93
CA TRP A 131 -9.97 3.97 8.13
C TRP A 131 -9.15 4.33 6.90
N GLU A 132 -7.85 4.59 7.09
CA GLU A 132 -6.94 4.94 6.00
C GLU A 132 -6.85 3.82 4.97
N VAL A 133 -6.72 2.56 5.42
CA VAL A 133 -6.65 1.40 4.52
C VAL A 133 -7.95 1.19 3.75
N ALA A 134 -9.11 1.24 4.41
CA ALA A 134 -10.39 1.07 3.74
C ALA A 134 -10.67 2.23 2.76
N GLU A 135 -10.34 3.47 3.12
CA GLU A 135 -10.56 4.64 2.28
C GLU A 135 -9.65 4.65 1.04
N THR A 136 -8.36 4.44 1.23
CA THR A 136 -7.37 4.40 0.13
C THR A 136 -7.67 3.25 -0.83
N SER A 137 -8.02 2.07 -0.30
CA SER A 137 -8.44 0.92 -1.11
C SER A 137 -9.73 1.20 -1.89
N ALA A 138 -10.73 1.79 -1.25
CA ALA A 138 -12.00 2.14 -1.90
C ALA A 138 -11.78 3.21 -3.00
N THR A 139 -10.96 4.22 -2.73
CA THR A 139 -10.55 5.23 -3.70
C THR A 139 -9.85 4.60 -4.90
N GLY A 140 -8.88 3.70 -4.64
CA GLY A 140 -8.16 2.97 -5.66
C GLY A 140 -9.05 2.15 -6.59
N ARG A 141 -10.09 1.51 -6.04
CA ARG A 141 -11.09 0.77 -6.82
C ARG A 141 -11.99 1.70 -7.64
N ALA A 142 -12.42 2.82 -7.08
CA ALA A 142 -13.23 3.81 -7.79
C ALA A 142 -12.47 4.36 -9.02
N LEU A 143 -11.20 4.72 -8.84
CA LEU A 143 -10.33 5.20 -9.92
C LEU A 143 -9.99 4.08 -10.92
N GLY A 144 -9.72 2.88 -10.44
CA GLY A 144 -9.48 1.71 -11.30
C GLY A 144 -10.70 1.40 -12.19
N ALA A 145 -11.92 1.59 -11.68
CA ALA A 145 -13.15 1.45 -12.46
C ALA A 145 -13.33 2.53 -13.55
N MET A 146 -12.55 3.61 -13.51
CA MET A 146 -12.43 4.62 -14.58
C MET A 146 -11.25 4.33 -15.53
N GLY A 147 -10.46 3.28 -15.25
CA GLY A 147 -9.31 2.87 -16.06
C GLY A 147 -7.95 3.32 -15.52
N TYR A 148 -7.91 4.20 -14.52
CA TYR A 148 -6.64 4.76 -14.03
C TYR A 148 -5.82 3.72 -13.25
N GLY A 149 -4.57 3.53 -13.68
CA GLY A 149 -3.58 2.64 -13.05
C GLY A 149 -3.89 1.15 -13.19
N LEU A 150 -4.72 0.77 -14.17
CA LEU A 150 -4.94 -0.62 -14.52
C LEU A 150 -3.79 -1.14 -15.39
N LEU A 151 -2.98 -2.03 -14.82
CA LEU A 151 -1.91 -2.68 -15.55
C LEU A 151 -2.36 -4.04 -16.10
N PRO A 152 -1.79 -4.52 -17.21
CA PRO A 152 -2.10 -5.83 -17.73
C PRO A 152 -1.89 -6.91 -16.65
N ARG A 153 -2.90 -7.77 -16.47
CA ARG A 153 -2.89 -8.92 -15.54
C ARG A 153 -2.96 -8.57 -14.04
N THR A 154 -3.13 -7.30 -13.65
CA THR A 154 -3.10 -6.92 -12.23
C THR A 154 -4.48 -6.79 -11.56
N GLY A 155 -5.57 -6.81 -12.33
CA GLY A 155 -6.94 -6.68 -11.80
C GLY A 155 -7.19 -5.37 -11.05
N LEU A 156 -8.36 -5.26 -10.41
CA LEU A 156 -8.77 -4.10 -9.57
C LEU A 156 -8.30 -4.21 -8.11
N VAL A 157 -7.38 -5.13 -7.84
CA VAL A 157 -6.95 -5.50 -6.49
C VAL A 157 -6.07 -4.38 -5.91
N SER A 158 -6.23 -4.07 -4.62
CA SER A 158 -5.39 -3.12 -3.86
C SER A 158 -4.01 -3.71 -3.55
N ALA A 159 -3.00 -2.88 -3.23
CA ALA A 159 -1.68 -3.37 -2.84
C ALA A 159 -1.76 -4.28 -1.61
N GLU A 160 -2.60 -3.89 -0.65
CA GLU A 160 -2.81 -4.56 0.63
C GLU A 160 -3.39 -5.96 0.42
N GLU A 161 -4.34 -6.12 -0.51
CA GLU A 161 -4.87 -7.44 -0.87
C GLU A 161 -3.84 -8.32 -1.56
N VAL A 162 -2.96 -7.76 -2.40
CA VAL A 162 -1.88 -8.54 -3.04
C VAL A 162 -0.87 -8.99 -1.98
N ILE A 163 -0.53 -8.12 -1.03
CA ILE A 163 0.40 -8.41 0.06
C ILE A 163 -0.21 -9.44 1.04
N LEU A 164 -1.51 -9.38 1.34
CA LEU A 164 -2.16 -10.34 2.23
C LEU A 164 -2.12 -11.78 1.68
N VAL A 165 -2.20 -11.96 0.34
CA VAL A 165 -2.05 -13.29 -0.30
C VAL A 165 -0.64 -13.87 -0.11
N THR A 166 0.36 -13.06 0.25
CA THR A 166 1.73 -13.55 0.49
C THR A 166 1.95 -14.12 1.90
N HIS A 167 1.03 -13.90 2.84
CA HIS A 167 1.22 -14.26 4.25
C HIS A 167 0.22 -15.31 4.79
N ASP A 168 -0.76 -15.75 4.01
CA ASP A 168 -1.62 -16.86 4.41
C ASP A 168 -0.94 -18.20 4.07
N GLU A 169 -0.37 -18.85 5.10
CA GLU A 169 -0.26 -20.30 5.10
C GLU A 169 -1.69 -20.87 4.98
N VAL A 170 -2.04 -21.32 3.78
CA VAL A 170 -3.29 -22.01 3.53
C VAL A 170 -3.28 -23.34 4.27
N THR A 171 -3.87 -23.40 5.46
CA THR A 171 -4.41 -24.66 5.98
C THR A 171 -5.53 -25.09 5.02
N PRO A 172 -5.45 -26.28 4.41
CA PRO A 172 -6.47 -26.74 3.48
C PRO A 172 -7.74 -27.07 4.26
N VAL A 173 -8.79 -26.26 4.07
CA VAL A 173 -10.15 -26.63 4.47
C VAL A 173 -10.68 -27.59 3.41
N THR A 174 -10.73 -28.86 3.76
CA THR A 174 -11.41 -29.90 2.99
C THR A 174 -12.92 -29.68 3.00
N ASP A 175 -13.53 -29.98 1.86
CA ASP A 175 -14.96 -29.87 1.53
C ASP A 175 -15.93 -30.31 2.63
N GLY A 176 -17.07 -29.60 2.73
CA GLY A 176 -18.31 -30.22 3.17
C GLY A 176 -19.37 -29.30 3.78
N ARG A 177 -20.36 -28.93 2.94
CA ARG A 177 -21.76 -28.58 3.30
C ARG A 177 -21.99 -27.29 4.11
N GLY A 178 -22.65 -26.30 3.48
CA GLY A 178 -23.48 -25.34 4.22
C GLY A 178 -24.61 -26.05 4.99
N PRO A 179 -25.26 -25.45 6.01
CA PRO A 179 -26.18 -24.33 5.75
C PRO A 179 -26.49 -23.33 6.90
N LYS A 180 -27.12 -22.20 6.50
CA LYS A 180 -28.17 -21.36 7.16
C LYS A 180 -27.86 -20.54 8.43
N THR A 181 -27.76 -19.23 8.19
CA THR A 181 -28.43 -18.08 8.83
C THR A 181 -29.09 -18.28 10.21
N ARG A 182 -28.61 -17.53 11.22
CA ARG A 182 -29.41 -16.78 12.21
C ARG A 182 -28.59 -15.58 12.70
N LEU A 183 -29.11 -14.37 12.51
CA LEU A 183 -28.58 -13.13 13.10
C LEU A 183 -28.97 -13.09 14.58
N PRO A 184 -28.04 -12.77 15.51
CA PRO A 184 -28.40 -12.26 16.82
C PRO A 184 -28.51 -10.73 16.81
N GLU A 185 -29.47 -10.24 17.57
CA GLU A 185 -29.84 -8.84 17.74
C GLU A 185 -28.75 -8.01 18.44
N THR A 186 -28.73 -6.72 18.12
CA THR A 186 -27.75 -5.69 18.51
C THR A 186 -27.88 -5.29 19.98
N PRO A 187 -26.78 -5.24 20.77
CA PRO A 187 -26.72 -4.42 21.99
C PRO A 187 -26.16 -3.03 21.68
N GLN A 188 -26.83 -1.99 22.18
CA GLN A 188 -26.40 -0.59 22.10
C GLN A 188 -25.13 -0.30 22.94
N PRO A 189 -24.38 0.78 22.61
CA PRO A 189 -23.04 1.01 23.15
C PRO A 189 -23.06 1.76 24.49
N SER A 190 -22.36 1.23 25.48
CA SER A 190 -21.89 1.97 26.65
C SER A 190 -20.51 2.57 26.35
N GLY A 191 -20.43 3.90 26.30
CA GLY A 191 -19.20 4.64 26.07
C GLY A 191 -18.25 4.55 27.25
N ASP A 192 -16.97 4.31 26.96
CA ASP A 192 -15.90 4.52 27.93
C ASP A 192 -14.66 5.13 27.24
N GLY A 193 -14.33 6.35 27.66
CA GLY A 193 -13.35 7.24 27.04
C GLY A 193 -11.90 6.85 27.33
N ARG A 194 -11.41 5.78 26.71
CA ARG A 194 -10.00 5.38 26.85
C ARG A 194 -9.09 6.23 25.97
N ARG A 195 -8.21 6.99 26.64
CA ARG A 195 -7.14 7.79 26.02
C ARG A 195 -6.27 6.93 25.08
N PRO A 196 -5.83 7.47 23.92
CA PRO A 196 -5.06 6.72 22.93
C PRO A 196 -3.73 6.23 23.52
N ARG A 197 -3.47 4.93 23.39
CA ARG A 197 -2.18 4.33 23.77
C ARG A 197 -1.13 4.74 22.74
N LYS A 198 -0.01 5.32 23.19
CA LYS A 198 1.11 5.67 22.31
C LYS A 198 1.68 4.40 21.67
N HIS A 199 1.56 4.27 20.35
CA HIS A 199 2.04 3.12 19.59
C HIS A 199 3.57 3.15 19.46
N ARG A 200 4.22 1.98 19.54
CA ARG A 200 5.67 1.82 19.37
C ARG A 200 6.07 1.86 17.90
N THR A 201 7.30 2.29 17.61
CA THR A 201 7.95 2.28 16.29
C THR A 201 7.98 0.86 15.73
N THR A 202 7.52 0.68 14.50
CA THR A 202 7.47 -0.64 13.84
C THR A 202 8.88 -1.14 13.50
N SER A 203 9.05 -2.44 13.25
CA SER A 203 10.34 -2.99 12.77
C SER A 203 10.76 -2.36 11.44
N TYR A 204 9.81 -2.18 10.52
CA TYR A 204 10.04 -1.52 9.23
C TYR A 204 10.54 -0.08 9.40
N GLN A 205 9.87 0.72 10.22
CA GLN A 205 10.25 2.11 10.46
C GLN A 205 11.65 2.20 11.10
N ARG A 206 12.02 1.26 11.98
CA ARG A 206 13.37 1.14 12.54
C ARG A 206 14.42 0.85 11.46
N GLU A 207 14.17 -0.12 10.58
CA GLU A 207 15.08 -0.43 9.48
C GLU A 207 15.21 0.71 8.47
N GLN A 208 14.13 1.45 8.23
CA GLN A 208 14.13 2.63 7.38
C GLN A 208 15.02 3.74 7.96
N ILE A 209 14.90 4.02 9.26
CA ILE A 209 15.76 5.01 9.94
C ILE A 209 17.23 4.61 9.84
N VAL A 210 17.57 3.34 10.09
CA VAL A 210 18.95 2.83 9.97
C VAL A 210 19.48 2.99 8.54
N THR A 211 18.66 2.64 7.54
CA THR A 211 19.04 2.75 6.12
C THR A 211 19.26 4.20 5.70
N MET A 212 18.37 5.10 6.10
CA MET A 212 18.51 6.53 5.82
C MET A 212 19.76 7.10 6.49
N TYR A 213 20.01 6.74 7.76
CA TYR A 213 21.18 7.19 8.51
C TYR A 213 22.48 6.71 7.85
N ALA A 214 22.58 5.41 7.53
CA ALA A 214 23.73 4.83 6.83
C ALA A 214 24.06 5.60 5.54
N THR A 215 23.03 5.89 4.74
CA THR A 215 23.18 6.62 3.48
C THR A 215 23.62 8.07 3.68
N VAL A 216 23.00 8.78 4.64
CA VAL A 216 23.29 10.19 4.92
C VAL A 216 24.71 10.37 5.42
N HIS A 217 25.15 9.48 6.32
CA HIS A 217 26.44 9.60 7.00
C HIS A 217 27.59 8.81 6.36
N ASP A 218 27.33 8.04 5.30
CA ASP A 218 28.34 7.22 4.62
C ASP A 218 28.99 6.17 5.53
N VAL A 219 28.16 5.54 6.36
CA VAL A 219 28.61 4.53 7.33
C VAL A 219 27.97 3.18 7.05
N GLU A 220 28.70 2.12 7.37
CA GLU A 220 28.21 0.74 7.29
C GLU A 220 26.96 0.53 8.15
N ARG A 221 26.11 -0.42 7.73
CA ARG A 221 24.79 -0.61 8.33
C ARG A 221 24.83 -0.95 9.82
N ASP A 222 25.81 -1.75 10.24
CA ASP A 222 25.97 -2.13 11.65
C ASP A 222 26.40 -0.94 12.51
N GLU A 223 27.22 -0.05 11.96
CA GLU A 223 27.61 1.19 12.62
C GLU A 223 26.43 2.18 12.67
N ALA A 224 25.70 2.32 11.56
CA ALA A 224 24.47 3.12 11.50
C ALA A 224 23.47 2.68 12.58
N ARG A 225 23.29 1.37 12.79
CA ARG A 225 22.40 0.84 13.84
C ARG A 225 22.83 1.30 15.23
N LYS A 226 24.13 1.22 15.57
CA LYS A 226 24.66 1.68 16.87
C LYS A 226 24.49 3.18 17.06
N GLN A 227 24.73 3.96 16.00
CA GLN A 227 24.61 5.42 16.05
C GLN A 227 23.16 5.88 16.17
N VAL A 228 22.23 5.22 15.47
CA VAL A 228 20.79 5.46 15.63
C VAL A 228 20.33 5.07 17.04
N GLU A 229 20.82 3.97 17.59
CA GLU A 229 20.52 3.57 18.96
C GLU A 229 20.97 4.62 19.98
N ALA A 230 22.19 5.14 19.82
CA ALA A 230 22.72 6.23 20.62
C ALA A 230 21.91 7.53 20.45
N LEU A 231 21.49 7.85 19.22
CA LEU A 231 20.63 9.00 18.92
C LEU A 231 19.30 8.92 19.67
N PHE A 232 18.64 7.76 19.69
CA PHE A 232 17.40 7.56 20.43
C PHE A 232 17.62 7.67 21.95
N GLY A 233 18.70 7.06 22.46
CA GLY A 233 19.09 7.17 23.86
C GLY A 233 19.34 8.62 24.30
N GLN A 234 20.04 9.41 23.48
CA GLN A 234 20.37 10.80 23.79
C GLN A 234 19.15 11.72 23.69
N ARG A 235 18.26 11.49 22.71
CA ARG A 235 17.15 12.40 22.40
C ARG A 235 15.88 12.10 23.18
N PHE A 236 15.56 10.82 23.37
CA PHE A 236 14.29 10.38 23.96
C PHE A 236 14.50 9.64 25.30
N GLY A 237 15.75 9.40 25.70
CA GLY A 237 16.07 8.76 26.98
C GLY A 237 15.81 7.25 27.00
N HIS A 238 15.60 6.64 25.84
CA HIS A 238 15.36 5.20 25.72
C HIS A 238 15.86 4.64 24.39
N ALA A 239 15.99 3.32 24.36
CA ALA A 239 16.37 2.54 23.19
C ALA A 239 15.42 2.73 22.00
N MET A 240 15.89 2.49 20.77
CA MET A 240 15.06 2.60 19.56
C MET A 240 13.91 1.59 19.57
N GLU A 241 14.08 0.41 20.18
CA GLU A 241 13.02 -0.60 20.33
C GLU A 241 11.85 -0.14 21.21
N ARG A 242 12.09 0.87 22.06
CA ARG A 242 11.08 1.44 22.95
C ARG A 242 10.47 2.73 22.41
N ALA A 243 10.99 3.24 21.29
CA ALA A 243 10.49 4.43 20.68
C ALA A 243 9.03 4.29 20.26
N SER A 244 8.31 5.41 20.35
CA SER A 244 6.99 5.58 19.79
C SER A 244 7.04 5.94 18.31
N TYR A 245 5.95 5.68 17.60
CA TYR A 245 5.81 6.01 16.18
C TYR A 245 6.15 7.49 15.92
N ASP A 246 5.66 8.41 16.76
CA ASP A 246 5.92 9.85 16.62
C ASP A 246 7.41 10.19 16.75
N GLU A 247 8.14 9.49 17.63
CA GLU A 247 9.58 9.68 17.80
C GLU A 247 10.34 9.14 16.58
N GLY A 248 9.94 7.99 16.04
CA GLY A 248 10.45 7.46 14.78
C GLY A 248 10.23 8.43 13.61
N SER A 249 9.02 8.97 13.49
CA SER A 249 8.66 9.90 12.42
C SER A 249 9.43 11.22 12.48
N LYS A 250 9.73 11.74 13.69
CA LYS A 250 10.58 12.92 13.88
C LYS A 250 12.00 12.70 13.36
N VAL A 251 12.59 11.53 13.62
CA VAL A 251 13.93 11.19 13.12
C VAL A 251 13.94 11.03 11.60
N ILE A 252 12.91 10.39 11.03
CA ILE A 252 12.77 10.28 9.56
C ILE A 252 12.67 11.65 8.91
N ALA A 253 11.85 12.55 9.45
CA ALA A 253 11.65 13.89 8.92
C ALA A 253 12.95 14.71 8.84
N GLU A 254 13.90 14.49 9.77
CA GLU A 254 15.20 15.16 9.79
C GLU A 254 16.22 14.55 8.82
N LEU A 255 16.19 13.22 8.65
CA LEU A 255 17.06 12.52 7.72
C LEU A 255 16.63 12.71 6.26
N LEU A 256 15.32 12.88 6.02
CA LEU A 256 14.74 12.87 4.67
C LEU A 256 15.34 13.93 3.71
N PRO A 257 15.53 15.21 4.10
CA PRO A 257 16.15 16.20 3.21
C PRO A 257 17.59 15.86 2.82
N GLN A 258 18.37 15.35 3.78
CA GLN A 258 19.77 14.99 3.58
C GLN A 258 19.90 13.75 2.71
N TRP A 259 19.03 12.77 2.95
CA TRP A 259 18.94 11.54 2.17
C TRP A 259 18.62 11.82 0.71
N ASN A 260 17.63 12.69 0.46
CA ASN A 260 17.27 13.13 -0.89
C ASN A 260 18.42 13.89 -1.58
N LYS A 261 19.18 14.72 -0.85
CA LYS A 261 20.35 15.42 -1.39
C LYS A 261 21.46 14.45 -1.81
N LYS A 262 21.80 13.47 -0.95
CA LYS A 262 22.79 12.42 -1.25
C LYS A 262 22.38 11.57 -2.46
N ARG A 263 21.12 11.13 -2.53
CA ARG A 263 20.62 10.32 -3.65
C ARG A 263 20.64 11.07 -4.98
N LYS A 264 20.34 12.37 -4.99
CA LYS A 264 20.44 13.21 -6.20
C LYS A 264 21.88 13.47 -6.62
N GLY A 265 22.79 13.63 -5.66
CA GLY A 265 24.22 13.82 -5.93
C GLY A 265 24.94 12.56 -6.44
N ALA A 266 24.46 11.37 -6.08
CA ALA A 266 24.99 10.10 -6.60
C ALA A 266 24.48 9.74 -8.01
N ALA A 267 23.45 10.44 -8.50
CA ALA A 267 22.83 10.22 -9.80
C ALA A 267 23.28 11.23 -10.88
N ALA A 268 24.17 12.16 -10.52
CA ALA A 268 24.78 13.15 -11.41
C ALA A 268 26.25 12.80 -11.63
#